data_AF-A0A6G0WP27-F1
#
_entry.id   AF-A0A6G0WP27-F1
#
_cell.length_a   1.000
_cell.length_b   1.000
_cell.length_c   1.000
_cell.angle_alpha   90.00
_cell.angle_beta   90.00
_cell.angle_gamma   90.00
#
_symmetry.space_group_name_H-M   'P 1'
#
loop_
_entity.id
_entity.type
_entity.pdbx_description
1 polymer ?
#
loop_
_entity_poly.entity_id
_entity_poly.type
_entity_poly.pdbx_seq_one_letter_code
_entity_poly.pdbx_strand_id
1 'polypeptide(L)'
;MKLNPKTLVSKSEVKRLRKQRQFRAKKQAKLLKQFRRVEKDTKADKIHQDLVNTLHHVQRINKKFEDIILTDFSEQDKKFKKIIQSLLHQVNTLTESSLQILDHTVPLEIF
;
A
#
# COMPACT_ATOMS: atom_id res chain seq x y z
N MET A 1 -1.64 -57.94 31.62
CA MET A 1 -0.28 -57.39 31.79
C MET A 1 -0.40 -55.98 32.35
N LYS A 2 0.21 -55.71 33.51
CA LYS A 2 0.14 -54.39 34.18
C LYS A 2 1.09 -53.40 33.48
N LEU A 3 0.57 -52.27 33.01
CA LEU A 3 1.40 -51.16 32.51
C LEU A 3 2.18 -50.53 33.67
N ASN A 4 3.49 -50.39 33.50
CA ASN A 4 4.41 -49.91 34.53
C ASN A 4 4.42 -48.36 34.51
N PRO A 5 4.16 -47.66 35.64
CA PRO A 5 3.81 -46.23 35.63
C PRO A 5 5.00 -45.27 35.57
N LYS A 6 6.20 -45.74 35.21
CA LYS A 6 7.41 -44.91 35.12
C LYS A 6 8.30 -45.39 33.98
N THR A 7 7.94 -45.05 32.75
CA THR A 7 8.96 -44.90 31.70
C THR A 7 9.86 -43.74 32.13
N LEU A 8 10.87 -44.08 32.95
CA LEU A 8 11.93 -43.19 33.40
C LEU A 8 12.66 -42.68 32.16
N VAL A 9 12.19 -41.58 31.59
CA VAL A 9 12.88 -40.88 30.53
C VAL A 9 14.24 -40.50 31.09
N SER A 10 15.29 -41.12 30.57
CA SER A 10 16.65 -40.89 31.04
C SER A 10 16.99 -39.40 30.94
N LYS A 11 17.82 -38.90 31.86
CA LYS A 11 18.25 -37.47 31.84
C LYS A 11 18.87 -37.07 30.49
N SER A 12 19.51 -38.02 29.80
CA SER A 12 20.06 -37.85 28.45
C SER A 12 18.97 -37.67 27.39
N GLU A 13 17.85 -38.39 27.50
CA GLU A 13 16.72 -38.26 26.58
C GLU A 13 15.97 -36.94 26.76
N VAL A 14 15.79 -36.48 28.00
CA VAL A 14 15.24 -35.13 28.27
C VAL A 14 16.15 -34.05 27.66
N LYS A 15 17.47 -34.18 27.79
CA LYS A 15 18.44 -33.25 27.21
C LYS A 15 18.39 -33.26 25.67
N ARG A 16 18.23 -34.43 25.06
CA ARG A 16 18.05 -34.59 23.60
C ARG A 16 16.78 -33.88 23.12
N LEU A 17 15.65 -34.12 23.78
CA LEU A 17 14.37 -33.50 23.43
C LEU A 17 14.40 -31.98 23.60
N ARG A 18 15.06 -31.47 24.65
CA ARG A 18 15.25 -30.02 24.84
C ARG A 18 16.04 -29.39 23.70
N LYS A 19 17.16 -30.01 23.28
CA LYS A 19 17.95 -29.52 22.14
C LYS A 19 17.14 -29.55 20.84
N GLN A 20 16.36 -30.60 20.62
CA GLN A 20 15.51 -30.71 19.44
C GLN A 20 14.43 -29.62 19.40
N ARG A 21 13.77 -29.33 20.54
CA ARG A 21 12.80 -28.23 20.66
C ARG A 21 13.46 -26.87 20.42
N GLN A 22 14.64 -26.62 20.99
CA GLN A 22 15.39 -25.37 20.76
C GLN A 22 15.79 -25.19 19.29
N PHE A 23 16.22 -26.26 18.62
CA PHE A 23 16.57 -26.20 17.20
C PHE A 23 15.35 -25.89 16.32
N ARG A 24 14.21 -26.55 16.58
CA ARG A 24 12.94 -26.27 15.90
C ARG A 24 12.49 -24.83 16.11
N ALA A 25 12.53 -24.34 17.36
CA ALA A 25 12.19 -22.95 17.69
C ALA A 25 13.12 -21.95 16.99
N LYS A 26 14.44 -22.21 16.93
CA LYS A 26 15.39 -21.35 16.20
C LYS A 26 15.14 -21.34 14.69
N LYS A 27 14.77 -22.48 14.08
CA LYS A 27 14.40 -22.56 12.66
C LYS A 27 13.09 -21.83 12.38
N GLN A 28 12.06 -22.06 13.20
CA GLN A 28 10.77 -21.35 13.09
C GLN A 28 10.92 -19.84 13.32
N ALA A 29 11.75 -19.41 14.27
CA ALA A 29 12.01 -18.00 14.50
C ALA A 29 12.72 -17.32 13.31
N LYS A 30 13.61 -18.02 12.60
CA LYS A 30 14.21 -17.49 11.36
C LYS A 30 13.17 -17.35 10.25
N LEU A 31 12.31 -18.34 10.09
CA LEU A 31 11.21 -18.28 9.12
C LEU A 31 10.25 -17.14 9.45
N LEU A 32 9.78 -17.02 10.70
CA LEU A 32 8.90 -15.93 11.13
C LEU A 32 9.56 -14.55 10.99
N LYS A 33 10.88 -14.43 11.20
CA LYS A 33 11.63 -13.18 10.93
C LYS A 33 11.75 -12.87 9.44
N GLN A 34 11.82 -13.89 8.58
CA GLN A 34 11.78 -13.71 7.12
C GLN A 34 10.38 -13.33 6.65
N PHE A 35 9.33 -14.00 7.12
CA PHE A 35 7.94 -13.68 6.80
C PHE A 35 7.54 -12.28 7.29
N ARG A 36 7.89 -11.88 8.53
CA ARG A 36 7.68 -10.50 9.01
C ARG A 36 8.47 -9.43 8.24
N ARG A 37 9.53 -9.80 7.51
CA ARG A 37 10.29 -8.85 6.67
C ARG A 37 9.64 -8.64 5.30
N VAL A 38 8.65 -9.46 4.92
CA VAL A 38 7.88 -9.32 3.68
C VAL A 38 6.77 -8.26 3.83
N GLU A 39 6.38 -7.88 5.05
CA GLU A 39 5.52 -6.72 5.33
C GLU A 39 6.30 -5.39 5.26
N LYS A 40 6.97 -5.14 4.14
CA LYS A 40 7.58 -3.84 3.86
C LYS A 40 6.92 -3.29 2.63
N ASP A 41 6.27 -2.13 2.78
CA ASP A 41 5.87 -1.21 1.72
C ASP A 41 6.76 -1.41 0.51
N THR A 42 6.19 -2.07 -0.49
CA THR A 42 6.90 -2.53 -1.66
C THR A 42 7.32 -1.33 -2.50
N LYS A 43 8.23 -1.55 -3.46
CA LYS A 43 8.55 -0.63 -4.57
C LYS A 43 7.28 0.08 -5.08
N ALA A 44 6.25 -0.75 -5.28
CA ALA A 44 4.97 -0.41 -5.88
C ALA A 44 4.09 0.46 -4.97
N ASP A 45 4.02 0.18 -3.67
CA ASP A 45 3.18 0.96 -2.74
C ASP A 45 3.62 2.43 -2.66
N LYS A 46 4.94 2.66 -2.72
CA LYS A 46 5.50 4.03 -2.78
C LYS A 46 5.19 4.73 -4.10
N ILE A 47 5.32 4.02 -5.22
CA ILE A 47 4.99 4.56 -6.54
C ILE A 47 3.49 4.90 -6.62
N HIS A 48 2.63 4.07 -6.05
CA HIS A 48 1.18 4.31 -5.97
C HIS A 48 0.88 5.58 -5.15
N GLN A 49 1.47 5.69 -3.96
CA GLN A 49 1.33 6.90 -3.13
C GLN A 49 1.85 8.16 -3.84
N ASP A 50 3.00 8.09 -4.50
CA ASP A 50 3.58 9.22 -5.25
C ASP A 50 2.67 9.65 -6.43
N LEU A 51 2.09 8.67 -7.14
CA LEU A 51 1.12 8.92 -8.21
C LEU A 51 -0.15 9.59 -7.68
N VAL A 52 -0.74 9.07 -6.60
CA VAL A 52 -1.92 9.66 -5.95
C VAL A 52 -1.62 11.09 -5.47
N ASN A 53 -0.48 11.31 -4.83
CA ASN A 53 -0.06 12.63 -4.38
C ASN A 53 0.10 13.62 -5.54
N THR A 54 0.66 13.17 -6.66
CA THR A 54 0.84 13.98 -7.86
C THR A 54 -0.51 14.36 -8.48
N LEU A 55 -1.45 13.41 -8.59
CA LEU A 55 -2.80 13.68 -9.11
C LEU A 55 -3.56 14.67 -8.23
N HIS A 56 -3.49 14.52 -6.91
CA HIS A 56 -4.06 15.50 -5.99
C HIS A 56 -3.39 16.88 -6.12
N HIS A 57 -2.10 16.93 -6.39
CA HIS A 57 -1.40 18.20 -6.64
C HIS A 57 -1.92 18.90 -7.90
N VAL A 58 -2.14 18.15 -8.99
CA VAL A 58 -2.74 18.66 -10.22
C VAL A 58 -4.15 19.22 -9.97
N GLN A 59 -5.01 18.51 -9.23
CA GLN A 59 -6.35 19.03 -8.88
C GLN A 59 -6.29 20.36 -8.12
N ARG A 60 -5.35 20.50 -7.18
CA ARG A 60 -5.18 21.76 -6.43
C ARG A 60 -4.73 22.91 -7.33
N ILE A 61 -3.82 22.64 -8.27
CA ILE A 61 -3.38 23.64 -9.25
C ILE A 61 -4.55 24.05 -10.14
N ASN A 62 -5.31 23.09 -10.68
CA ASN A 62 -6.48 23.36 -11.49
C ASN A 62 -7.49 24.24 -10.77
N LYS A 63 -7.79 23.93 -9.50
CA LYS A 63 -8.72 24.74 -8.70
C LYS A 63 -8.24 26.19 -8.54
N LYS A 64 -6.93 26.39 -8.29
CA LYS A 64 -6.36 27.74 -8.22
C LYS A 64 -6.49 28.49 -9.55
N PHE A 65 -6.31 27.80 -10.68
CA PHE A 65 -6.52 28.41 -11.99
C PHE A 65 -8.00 28.75 -12.23
N GLU A 66 -8.95 27.90 -11.83
CA GLU A 66 -10.38 28.24 -11.89
C GLU A 66 -10.69 29.52 -11.10
N ASP A 67 -10.17 29.64 -9.89
CA ASP A 67 -10.36 30.83 -9.04
C ASP A 67 -9.81 32.09 -9.72
N ILE A 68 -8.58 32.04 -10.26
CA ILE A 68 -7.94 33.15 -10.98
C ILE A 68 -8.73 33.54 -12.24
N ILE A 69 -9.24 32.55 -13.00
CA ILE A 69 -10.03 32.81 -14.20
C ILE A 69 -11.37 33.45 -13.88
N LEU A 70 -11.94 33.10 -12.73
CA LEU A 70 -13.17 33.70 -12.25
C LEU A 70 -12.95 35.15 -11.78
N THR A 71 -11.82 35.46 -11.15
CA THR A 71 -11.51 36.79 -10.59
C THR A 71 -10.91 37.77 -11.61
N ASP A 72 -9.95 37.33 -12.43
CA ASP A 72 -9.07 38.25 -13.16
C ASP A 72 -9.50 38.47 -14.61
N PHE A 73 -10.24 37.53 -15.20
CA PHE A 73 -10.72 37.66 -16.59
C PHE A 73 -12.09 38.35 -16.63
N SER A 74 -12.07 39.59 -17.14
CA SER A 74 -13.27 40.42 -17.36
C SER A 74 -14.18 39.85 -18.46
N GLU A 75 -15.41 40.35 -18.55
CA GLU A 75 -16.38 39.95 -19.58
C GLU A 75 -15.89 40.11 -21.02
N GLN A 76 -14.84 40.89 -21.28
CA GLN A 76 -14.30 41.09 -22.63
C GLN A 76 -13.59 39.84 -23.18
N ASP A 77 -13.11 38.95 -22.30
CA ASP A 77 -12.42 37.71 -22.67
C ASP A 77 -13.31 36.47 -22.58
N LYS A 78 -14.64 36.65 -22.74
CA LYS A 78 -15.66 35.57 -22.66
C LYS A 78 -15.31 34.31 -23.49
N LYS A 79 -14.70 34.46 -24.68
CA LYS A 79 -14.26 33.31 -25.49
C LYS A 79 -13.07 32.59 -24.87
N PHE A 80 -12.07 33.33 -24.41
CA PHE A 80 -10.87 32.77 -23.80
C PHE A 80 -11.19 32.10 -22.45
N LYS A 81 -12.03 32.73 -21.63
CA LYS A 81 -12.57 32.18 -20.39
C LYS A 81 -13.25 30.82 -20.61
N LYS A 82 -14.11 30.70 -21.63
CA LYS A 82 -14.77 29.43 -21.99
C LYS A 82 -13.77 28.35 -22.41
N ILE A 83 -12.75 28.71 -23.20
CA ILE A 83 -11.72 27.76 -23.64
C ILE A 83 -10.95 27.22 -22.42
N ILE A 84 -10.50 28.11 -21.53
CA ILE A 84 -9.73 27.64 -20.36
C ILE A 84 -10.61 26.85 -19.40
N GLN A 85 -11.86 27.26 -19.16
CA GLN A 85 -12.80 26.47 -18.35
C GLN A 85 -13.01 25.07 -18.93
N SER A 86 -13.15 24.93 -20.25
CA SER A 86 -13.25 23.64 -20.91
C SER A 86 -11.99 22.78 -20.72
N LEU A 87 -10.80 23.40 -20.81
CA LEU A 87 -9.53 22.71 -20.59
C LEU A 87 -9.36 22.25 -19.14
N LEU A 88 -9.67 23.11 -18.17
CA LEU A 88 -9.62 22.77 -16.74
C LEU A 88 -10.59 21.63 -16.42
N HIS A 89 -11.79 21.66 -16.99
CA HIS A 89 -12.74 20.57 -16.84
C HIS A 89 -12.19 19.25 -17.40
N GLN A 90 -11.62 19.25 -18.61
CA GLN A 90 -11.00 18.05 -19.20
C GLN A 90 -9.86 17.50 -18.34
N VAL A 91 -9.00 18.38 -17.80
CA VAL A 91 -7.89 17.95 -16.92
C VAL A 91 -8.44 17.38 -15.61
N ASN A 92 -9.49 17.96 -15.02
CA ASN A 92 -10.13 17.40 -13.84
C ASN A 92 -10.72 16.02 -14.12
N THR A 93 -11.48 15.86 -15.20
CA THR A 93 -12.08 14.56 -15.58
C THR A 93 -11.02 13.49 -15.83
N LEU A 94 -9.90 13.84 -16.48
CA LEU A 94 -8.79 12.92 -16.70
C LEU A 94 -8.09 12.54 -15.38
N THR A 95 -7.93 13.50 -14.48
CA THR A 95 -7.31 13.28 -13.17
C THR A 95 -8.18 12.38 -12.29
N GLU A 96 -9.49 12.60 -12.27
CA GLU A 96 -10.46 11.75 -11.57
C GLU A 96 -10.49 10.33 -12.16
N SER A 97 -10.49 10.20 -13.48
CA SER A 97 -10.43 8.90 -14.14
C SER A 97 -9.13 8.15 -13.79
N SER A 98 -8.01 8.87 -13.71
CA SER A 98 -6.71 8.29 -13.33
C SER A 98 -6.69 7.82 -11.88
N LEU A 99 -7.32 8.57 -10.96
CA LEU A 99 -7.48 8.17 -9.55
C LEU A 99 -8.36 6.91 -9.45
N GLN A 100 -9.48 6.85 -10.16
CA GLN A 100 -10.34 5.65 -10.18
C GLN A 100 -9.59 4.41 -10.69
N ILE A 101 -8.78 4.55 -11.74
CA ILE A 101 -7.94 3.45 -12.24
C ILE A 101 -6.91 3.03 -11.18
N LEU A 102 -6.29 3.97 -10.47
CA LEU A 102 -5.35 3.69 -9.39
C LEU A 102 -6.01 2.95 -8.21
N ASP A 103 -7.25 3.29 -7.87
CA ASP A 103 -8.02 2.60 -6.83
C ASP A 103 -8.41 1.17 -7.25
N HIS A 104 -8.66 0.94 -8.54
CA HIS A 104 -9.02 -0.38 -9.08
C HIS A 104 -7.83 -1.29 -9.44
N THR A 105 -6.61 -0.74 -9.51
CA THR A 105 -5.39 -1.48 -9.86
C THR A 105 -4.65 -2.06 -8.66
N VAL A 106 -5.13 -1.84 -7.43
CA VAL A 106 -4.72 -2.64 -6.27
C VAL A 106 -5.35 -4.02 -6.43
N PRO A 107 -4.59 -5.08 -6.78
CA PRO A 107 -5.19 -6.39 -6.95
C PRO A 107 -5.65 -6.87 -5.59
N LEU A 108 -6.92 -7.27 -5.57
CA LEU A 108 -7.47 -8.29 -4.69
C LEU A 108 -6.41 -9.35 -4.37
N GLU A 109 -6.16 -9.51 -3.07
CA GLU A 109 -5.91 -10.77 -2.39
C GLU A 109 -5.09 -11.82 -3.18
N ILE A 110 -3.79 -11.83 -2.92
CA ILE A 110 -2.96 -13.02 -3.10
C ILE A 110 -3.51 -14.10 -2.15
N PHE A 111 -4.32 -15.02 -2.66
CA PHE A 111 -4.61 -16.32 -2.05
C PHE A 111 -3.59 -17.38 -2.49
#